data_AF-A0A7S1GXE2-F1
#
_entry.id   AF-A0A7S1GXE2-F1
#
_cell.length_a   1.000
_cell.length_b   1.000
_cell.length_c   1.000
_cell.angle_alpha   90.00
_cell.angle_beta   90.00
_cell.angle_gamma   90.00
#
_symmetry.space_group_name_H-M   'P 1'
#
loop_
_entity.id
_entity.type
_entity.pdbx_description
1 polymer ?
#
loop_
_entity_poly.entity_id
_entity_poly.type
_entity_poly.pdbx_seq_one_letter_code
_entity_poly.pdbx_strand_id
1 'polypeptide(L)'
;VFHTLGGFYIKIGQNGASREDFVPKQYTDRLRTLEDAVPPERDPDFARRLVQRALGVPLHQVFLQFEDKPLGSASIGQCHRAQLLDGSFVVVKVMRPSAKRIFHGDVSTLESFCKLAQPQIVPTFEEVRKQFGNEFNYTSEAANMELVGD
;
A
#
# COMPACT_ATOMS: atom_id res chain seq x y z
N VAL A 1 14.64 0.24 -11.30
CA VAL A 1 13.67 -0.81 -11.65
C VAL A 1 12.48 -0.80 -10.69
N PHE A 2 12.64 -1.14 -9.41
CA PHE A 2 11.54 -1.18 -8.42
C PHE A 2 10.68 0.10 -8.35
N HIS A 3 11.30 1.29 -8.19
CA HIS A 3 10.55 2.56 -8.17
C HIS A 3 9.76 2.84 -9.45
N THR A 4 10.28 2.41 -10.61
CA THR A 4 9.65 2.65 -11.91
C THR A 4 8.45 1.75 -12.13
N LEU A 5 8.52 0.50 -11.64
CA LEU A 5 7.42 -0.46 -11.76
C LEU A 5 6.33 -0.20 -10.70
N GLY A 6 6.71 0.24 -9.50
CA GLY A 6 5.76 0.59 -8.44
C GLY A 6 5.06 -0.61 -7.82
N GLY A 7 3.98 -0.34 -7.07
CA GLY A 7 3.00 -1.33 -6.61
C GLY A 7 3.59 -2.61 -6.04
N PHE A 8 3.33 -3.73 -6.72
CA PHE A 8 3.76 -5.07 -6.33
C PHE A 8 5.26 -5.16 -6.06
N TYR A 9 6.07 -4.58 -6.96
CA TYR A 9 7.53 -4.68 -6.89
C TYR A 9 8.08 -3.91 -5.69
N ILE A 10 7.54 -2.72 -5.40
CA ILE A 10 7.92 -1.96 -4.21
C ILE A 10 7.62 -2.76 -2.94
N LYS A 11 6.44 -3.39 -2.87
CA LYS A 11 6.06 -4.20 -1.71
C LYS A 11 6.89 -5.48 -1.58
N ILE A 12 7.26 -6.16 -2.67
CA ILE A 12 8.25 -7.26 -2.61
C ILE A 12 9.59 -6.74 -2.10
N GLY A 13 10.04 -5.59 -2.60
CA GLY A 13 11.29 -4.99 -2.17
C GLY A 13 11.29 -4.64 -0.69
N GLN A 14 10.21 -4.06 -0.17
CA GLN A 14 10.03 -3.78 1.26
C GLN A 14 10.06 -5.07 2.10
N ASN A 15 9.39 -6.15 1.66
CA ASN A 15 9.49 -7.45 2.33
C ASN A 15 10.91 -8.02 2.29
N GLY A 16 11.65 -7.82 1.19
CA GLY A 16 13.05 -8.24 1.08
C GLY A 16 13.99 -7.40 1.95
N ALA A 17 13.69 -6.12 2.16
CA ALA A 17 14.49 -5.21 2.97
C ALA A 17 14.58 -5.63 4.44
N SER A 18 13.55 -6.31 4.96
CA SER A 18 13.51 -6.83 6.34
C SER A 18 14.12 -8.23 6.50
N ARG A 19 14.54 -8.88 5.40
CA ARG A 19 15.01 -10.27 5.39
C ARG A 19 16.51 -10.39 5.18
N GLU A 20 17.30 -9.80 6.09
CA GLU A 20 18.77 -9.92 6.08
C GLU A 20 19.27 -11.35 6.28
N ASP A 21 18.41 -12.25 6.76
CA ASP A 21 18.65 -13.70 6.88
C ASP A 21 18.68 -14.43 5.52
N PHE A 22 18.03 -13.87 4.50
CA PHE A 22 17.89 -14.49 3.18
C PHE A 22 18.48 -13.64 2.05
N VAL A 23 18.50 -12.32 2.22
CA VAL A 23 18.94 -11.35 1.21
C VAL A 23 20.26 -10.73 1.66
N PRO A 24 21.34 -10.76 0.84
CA PRO A 24 22.62 -10.17 1.21
C PRO A 24 22.49 -8.68 1.56
N LYS A 25 23.24 -8.24 2.58
CA LYS A 25 23.16 -6.88 3.15
C LYS A 25 23.21 -5.74 2.10
N GLN A 26 24.03 -5.90 1.07
CA GLN A 26 24.16 -4.92 -0.01
C GLN A 26 22.83 -4.67 -0.74
N TYR A 27 22.01 -5.71 -0.89
CA TYR A 27 20.69 -5.60 -1.49
C TYR A 27 19.65 -5.10 -0.50
N THR A 28 19.66 -5.54 0.76
CA THR A 28 18.69 -5.05 1.76
C THR A 28 18.85 -3.55 2.01
N ASP A 29 20.09 -3.05 2.11
CA ASP A 29 20.37 -1.62 2.24
C ASP A 29 19.81 -0.83 1.04
N ARG A 30 19.84 -1.39 -0.17
CA ARG A 30 19.24 -0.77 -1.35
C ARG A 30 17.72 -0.89 -1.37
N LEU A 31 17.16 -2.00 -0.90
CA LEU A 31 15.72 -2.21 -0.85
C LEU A 31 15.04 -1.34 0.22
N ARG A 32 15.73 -1.00 1.31
CA ARG A 32 15.26 -0.02 2.31
C ARG A 32 14.89 1.32 1.71
N THR A 33 15.55 1.73 0.61
CA THR A 33 15.19 2.98 -0.07
C THR A 33 13.79 2.95 -0.70
N LEU A 34 13.13 1.79 -0.77
CA LEU A 34 11.76 1.63 -1.25
C LEU A 34 10.69 1.94 -0.19
N GLU A 35 11.08 2.10 1.08
CA GLU A 35 10.15 2.38 2.18
C GLU A 35 9.51 3.77 2.04
N ASP A 36 10.26 4.78 1.57
CA ASP A 36 9.81 6.18 1.50
C ASP A 36 9.50 6.71 0.09
N ALA A 37 9.59 5.87 -0.94
CA ALA A 37 9.91 6.37 -2.27
C ALA A 37 8.81 6.28 -3.33
N VAL A 38 7.55 6.32 -2.91
CA VAL A 38 6.44 6.41 -3.84
C VAL A 38 5.94 7.86 -3.88
N PRO A 39 6.03 8.55 -5.03
CA PRO A 39 5.51 9.89 -5.16
C PRO A 39 4.00 9.93 -4.90
N PRO A 40 3.47 10.95 -4.21
CA PRO A 40 2.04 11.09 -3.98
C PRO A 40 1.29 11.26 -5.31
N GLU A 41 -0.03 11.06 -5.28
CA GLU A 41 -0.88 11.39 -6.41
C GLU A 41 -0.78 12.89 -6.75
N ARG A 42 -0.76 13.20 -8.05
CA ARG A 42 -0.59 14.58 -8.55
C ARG A 42 -1.84 15.42 -8.41
N ASP A 43 -3.00 14.77 -8.38
CA ASP A 43 -4.29 15.45 -8.26
C ASP A 43 -4.55 15.80 -6.78
N PRO A 44 -4.63 17.10 -6.43
CA PRO A 44 -4.78 17.52 -5.04
C PRO A 44 -6.11 17.09 -4.41
N ASP A 45 -7.17 16.92 -5.22
CA ASP A 45 -8.50 16.54 -4.74
C ASP A 45 -8.72 15.03 -4.71
N PHE A 46 -7.74 14.24 -5.18
CA PHE A 46 -7.79 12.79 -5.23
C PHE A 46 -8.22 12.17 -3.90
N ALA A 47 -7.56 12.56 -2.81
CA ALA A 47 -7.80 12.03 -1.48
C ALA A 47 -9.21 12.40 -0.99
N ARG A 48 -9.58 13.68 -1.15
CA ARG A 48 -10.90 14.17 -0.74
C ARG A 48 -12.03 13.38 -1.40
N ARG A 49 -11.96 13.19 -2.73
CA ARG A 49 -13.01 12.48 -3.48
C ARG A 49 -13.15 11.04 -3.04
N LEU A 50 -12.04 10.34 -2.78
CA LEU A 50 -12.09 8.95 -2.33
C LEU A 50 -12.62 8.82 -0.90
N VAL A 51 -12.18 9.68 0.01
CA VAL A 51 -12.65 9.66 1.40
C VAL A 51 -14.14 9.98 1.46
N GLN A 52 -14.62 11.02 0.76
CA GLN A 52 -16.05 11.33 0.71
C GLN A 52 -16.88 10.19 0.11
N ARG A 53 -16.37 9.56 -0.95
CA ARG A 53 -17.04 8.40 -1.55
C ARG A 53 -17.12 7.23 -0.58
N ALA A 54 -16.07 6.97 0.19
CA ALA A 54 -16.04 5.89 1.17
C ALA A 54 -16.96 6.17 2.38
N LEU A 55 -17.03 7.42 2.83
CA LEU A 55 -17.86 7.82 3.97
C LEU A 55 -19.32 8.12 3.61
N GLY A 56 -19.61 8.38 2.33
CA GLY A 56 -20.96 8.73 1.85
C GLY A 56 -21.41 10.15 2.22
N VAL A 57 -20.55 10.96 2.83
CA VAL A 57 -20.85 12.32 3.30
C VAL A 57 -19.73 13.31 2.94
N PRO A 58 -20.01 14.62 2.89
CA PRO A 58 -18.98 15.64 2.74
C PRO A 58 -17.96 15.63 3.87
N LEU A 59 -16.68 15.95 3.58
CA LEU A 59 -15.60 15.91 4.58
C LEU A 59 -15.88 16.78 5.81
N HIS A 60 -16.49 17.95 5.64
CA HIS A 60 -16.76 18.90 6.73
C HIS A 60 -17.76 18.37 7.77
N GLN A 61 -18.47 17.27 7.48
CA GLN A 61 -19.35 16.60 8.44
C GLN A 61 -18.61 15.60 9.35
N VAL A 62 -17.35 15.30 9.05
CA VAL A 62 -16.53 14.32 9.79
C VAL A 62 -15.24 14.92 10.31
N PHE A 63 -14.63 15.82 9.54
CA PHE A 63 -13.35 16.43 9.83
C PHE A 63 -13.49 17.93 10.04
N LEU A 64 -12.89 18.44 11.13
CA LEU A 64 -12.65 19.86 11.32
C LEU A 64 -11.60 20.39 10.34
N GLN A 65 -10.57 19.58 10.08
CA GLN A 65 -9.51 19.89 9.11
C GLN A 65 -9.06 18.62 8.40
N PHE A 66 -8.77 18.72 7.09
CA PHE A 66 -8.18 17.65 6.29
C PHE A 66 -7.03 18.24 5.46
N GLU A 67 -5.80 17.75 5.66
CA GLU A 67 -4.62 18.22 4.93
C GLU A 67 -4.54 17.54 3.55
N ASP A 68 -4.58 18.34 2.49
CA ASP A 68 -4.49 17.84 1.11
C ASP A 68 -3.06 17.37 0.76
N LYS A 69 -2.05 17.90 1.46
CA LYS A 69 -0.68 17.40 1.35
C LYS A 69 -0.54 16.09 2.12
N PRO A 70 -0.12 14.99 1.47
CA PRO A 70 0.08 13.73 2.17
C PRO A 70 1.31 13.82 3.09
N LEU A 71 1.22 13.13 4.23
CA LEU A 71 2.33 12.91 5.16
C LEU A 71 3.42 12.03 4.54
N GLY A 72 3.01 11.11 3.67
CA GLY A 72 3.88 10.16 3.00
C GLY A 72 3.06 9.17 2.18
N SER A 73 3.76 8.33 1.42
CA SER A 73 3.12 7.25 0.70
C SER A 73 3.08 5.99 1.55
N ALA A 74 1.93 5.31 1.50
CA ALA A 74 1.83 3.93 1.95
C ALA A 74 1.98 3.02 0.74
N SER A 75 2.44 1.78 0.94
CA SER A 75 2.62 0.73 -0.09
C SER A 75 1.67 0.83 -1.30
N ILE A 76 0.35 0.80 -1.08
CA ILE A 76 -0.69 0.91 -2.13
C ILE A 76 -1.51 2.20 -2.08
N GLY A 77 -1.05 3.22 -1.34
CA GLY A 77 -1.86 4.37 -0.95
C GLY A 77 -1.04 5.59 -0.54
N GLN A 78 -1.68 6.53 0.14
CA GLN A 78 -1.01 7.67 0.77
C GLN A 78 -1.74 8.03 2.06
N CYS A 79 -1.00 8.60 3.02
CA CYS A 79 -1.54 8.96 4.33
C CYS A 79 -1.68 10.47 4.45
N HIS A 80 -2.80 10.93 5.00
CA HIS A 80 -3.10 12.34 5.21
C HIS A 80 -3.32 12.62 6.68
N ARG A 81 -2.89 13.79 7.16
CA ARG A 81 -3.26 14.26 8.49
C ARG A 81 -4.65 14.87 8.43
N ALA A 82 -5.46 14.57 9.45
CA ALA A 82 -6.76 15.21 9.62
C ALA A 82 -7.05 15.42 11.10
N GLN A 83 -8.00 16.30 11.38
CA GLN A 83 -8.56 16.52 12.70
C GLN A 83 -10.06 16.24 12.64
N LEU A 84 -10.57 15.39 13.54
CA LEU A 84 -12.00 15.09 13.67
C LEU A 84 -12.75 16.24 14.34
N LEU A 85 -14.08 16.22 14.24
CA LEU A 85 -14.94 17.24 14.86
C LEU A 85 -14.88 17.28 16.40
N ASP A 86 -14.47 16.18 17.04
CA ASP A 86 -14.22 16.12 18.49
C ASP A 86 -12.85 16.71 18.89
N GLY A 87 -12.07 17.17 17.92
CA GLY A 87 -10.75 17.77 18.11
C GLY A 87 -9.58 16.78 18.06
N SER A 88 -9.84 15.47 18.00
CA SER A 88 -8.80 14.45 17.92
C SER A 88 -8.05 14.46 16.59
N PHE A 89 -6.74 14.21 16.63
CA PHE A 89 -5.90 14.11 15.44
C PHE A 89 -5.83 12.66 14.94
N VAL A 90 -6.03 12.48 13.64
CA VAL A 90 -6.03 11.16 12.99
C VAL A 90 -5.19 11.15 11.73
N VAL A 91 -4.77 9.95 11.32
CA VAL A 91 -4.14 9.70 10.02
C VAL A 91 -5.15 8.98 9.12
N VAL A 92 -5.46 9.58 7.98
CA VAL A 92 -6.38 9.01 6.98
C VAL A 92 -5.57 8.35 5.88
N LYS A 93 -5.58 7.02 5.84
CA LYS A 93 -4.92 6.22 4.78
C LYS A 93 -5.86 6.06 3.59
N VAL A 94 -5.45 6.57 2.42
CA VAL A 94 -6.23 6.53 1.18
C VAL A 94 -5.57 5.59 0.18
N MET A 95 -6.32 4.59 -0.29
CA MET A 95 -5.84 3.61 -1.27
C MET A 95 -5.93 4.13 -2.70
N ARG A 96 -4.92 3.85 -3.53
CA ARG A 96 -4.93 4.18 -4.96
C ARG A 96 -5.86 3.22 -5.73
N PRO A 97 -6.87 3.71 -6.48
CA PRO A 97 -7.75 2.84 -7.26
C PRO A 97 -6.99 1.97 -8.27
N SER A 98 -5.91 2.50 -8.83
CA SER A 98 -5.04 1.79 -9.77
C SER A 98 -4.22 0.67 -9.12
N ALA A 99 -3.95 0.74 -7.80
CA ALA A 99 -3.07 -0.21 -7.12
C ALA A 99 -3.58 -1.64 -7.23
N LYS A 100 -4.90 -1.85 -7.04
CA LYS A 100 -5.50 -3.18 -7.17
C LYS A 100 -5.33 -3.73 -8.58
N ARG A 101 -5.65 -2.94 -9.61
CA ARG A 101 -5.54 -3.39 -11.00
C ARG A 101 -4.11 -3.71 -11.41
N ILE A 102 -3.17 -2.80 -11.09
CA ILE A 102 -1.75 -2.96 -11.41
C ILE A 102 -1.20 -4.22 -10.74
N PHE A 103 -1.48 -4.39 -9.46
CA PHE A 103 -1.07 -5.57 -8.70
C PHE A 103 -1.56 -6.88 -9.32
N HIS A 104 -2.84 -6.98 -9.69
CA HIS A 104 -3.37 -8.20 -10.31
C HIS A 104 -2.69 -8.50 -11.66
N GLY A 105 -2.39 -7.46 -12.44
CA GLY A 105 -1.64 -7.58 -13.69
C GLY A 105 -0.20 -8.07 -13.47
N ASP A 106 0.51 -7.49 -12.50
CA ASP A 106 1.89 -7.85 -12.16
C ASP A 106 1.99 -9.31 -11.72
N VAL A 107 1.13 -9.73 -10.80
CA VAL A 107 1.11 -11.11 -10.29
C VAL A 107 0.75 -12.10 -11.40
N SER A 108 -0.25 -11.80 -12.22
CA SER A 108 -0.64 -12.68 -13.33
C SER A 108 0.48 -12.82 -14.37
N THR A 109 1.21 -11.74 -14.65
CA THR A 109 2.35 -11.76 -15.56
C THR A 109 3.47 -12.64 -15.03
N LEU A 110 3.83 -12.49 -13.75
CA LEU A 110 4.87 -13.29 -13.10
C LEU A 110 4.48 -14.76 -12.97
N GLU A 111 3.22 -15.05 -12.64
CA GLU A 111 2.70 -16.42 -12.59
C GLU A 111 2.79 -17.09 -13.96
N SER A 112 2.42 -16.37 -15.03
CA SER A 112 2.50 -16.87 -16.41
C SER A 112 3.94 -17.14 -16.84
N PHE A 113 4.86 -16.24 -16.48
CA PHE A 113 6.29 -16.45 -16.70
C PHE A 113 6.83 -17.66 -15.93
N CYS A 114 6.47 -17.81 -14.65
CA CYS A 114 6.89 -18.95 -13.83
C CYS A 114 6.37 -20.28 -14.39
N LYS A 115 5.12 -20.33 -14.87
CA LYS A 115 4.56 -21.53 -15.54
C LYS A 115 5.38 -21.98 -16.74
N LEU A 116 6.04 -21.05 -17.44
CA LEU A 116 6.87 -21.35 -18.61
C LEU A 116 8.32 -21.70 -18.21
N ALA A 117 8.95 -20.87 -17.38
CA ALA A 117 10.39 -20.95 -17.12
C ALA A 117 10.74 -21.75 -15.86
N GLN A 118 9.88 -21.76 -14.84
CA GLN A 118 10.15 -22.37 -13.55
C GLN A 118 8.85 -22.87 -12.85
N PRO A 119 8.19 -23.92 -13.39
CA PRO A 119 6.86 -24.34 -12.95
C PRO A 119 6.77 -24.72 -11.47
N GLN A 120 7.88 -25.18 -10.89
CA GLN A 120 7.97 -25.57 -9.48
C GLN A 120 7.78 -24.41 -8.50
N ILE A 121 7.96 -23.16 -8.94
CA ILE A 121 7.78 -21.96 -8.11
C ILE A 121 6.32 -21.47 -8.10
N VAL A 122 5.47 -21.95 -9.00
CA VAL A 122 4.07 -21.50 -9.13
C VAL A 122 3.27 -21.60 -7.82
N PRO A 123 3.34 -22.71 -7.03
CA PRO A 123 2.62 -22.80 -5.76
C PRO A 123 3.02 -21.69 -4.76
N THR A 124 4.30 -21.32 -4.73
CA THR A 124 4.78 -20.22 -3.89
C THR A 124 4.18 -18.87 -4.34
N PHE A 125 4.06 -18.66 -5.65
CA PHE A 125 3.44 -17.45 -6.20
C PHE A 125 1.94 -17.36 -5.92
N GLU A 126 1.22 -18.49 -5.90
CA GLU A 126 -0.19 -18.49 -5.51
C GLU A 126 -0.39 -18.03 -4.06
N GLU A 127 0.53 -18.40 -3.16
CA GLU A 127 0.51 -17.93 -1.78
C GLU A 127 0.85 -16.44 -1.68
N VAL A 128 1.85 -15.97 -2.44
CA VAL A 128 2.14 -14.53 -2.57
C VAL A 128 0.90 -13.76 -3.02
N ARG A 129 0.15 -14.27 -4.00
CA ARG A 129 -1.11 -13.65 -4.45
C ARG A 129 -2.13 -13.52 -3.32
N LYS A 130 -2.30 -14.56 -2.50
CA LYS A 130 -3.23 -14.54 -1.37
C LYS A 130 -2.81 -13.53 -0.31
N GLN A 131 -1.54 -13.57 0.11
CA GLN A 131 -0.99 -12.67 1.14
C GLN A 131 -1.16 -11.20 0.77
N PHE A 132 -0.81 -10.84 -0.46
CA PHE A 132 -0.96 -9.47 -0.93
C PHE A 132 -2.41 -9.09 -1.22
N GLY A 133 -3.31 -10.06 -1.44
CA GLY A 133 -4.75 -9.82 -1.51
C GLY A 133 -5.28 -9.13 -0.24
N ASN A 134 -4.70 -9.46 0.92
CA ASN A 134 -5.05 -8.84 2.20
C ASN A 134 -4.69 -7.35 2.26
N GLU A 135 -3.68 -6.90 1.51
CA GLU A 135 -3.27 -5.48 1.47
C GLU A 135 -4.42 -4.58 0.99
N PHE A 136 -5.36 -5.11 0.18
CA PHE A 136 -6.49 -4.35 -0.35
C PHE A 136 -7.71 -4.31 0.59
N ASN A 137 -7.60 -4.88 1.80
CA ASN A 137 -8.66 -4.86 2.80
C ASN A 137 -8.24 -4.08 4.05
N TYR A 138 -8.44 -2.75 4.00
CA TYR A 138 -8.16 -1.88 5.15
C TYR A 138 -9.07 -2.12 6.34
N THR A 139 -10.24 -2.75 6.17
CA THR A 139 -11.10 -3.12 7.31
C THR A 139 -10.46 -4.22 8.14
N SER A 140 -9.86 -5.23 7.50
CA SER A 140 -9.10 -6.27 8.20
C SER A 140 -7.83 -5.69 8.86
N GLU A 141 -7.14 -4.76 8.20
CA GLU A 141 -6.01 -4.04 8.81
C GLU A 141 -6.45 -3.26 10.06
N ALA A 142 -7.58 -2.55 10.00
CA ALA A 142 -8.14 -1.81 11.12
C ALA A 142 -8.50 -2.72 12.31
N ALA A 143 -9.18 -3.84 12.05
CA ALA A 143 -9.51 -4.82 13.08
C ALA A 143 -8.25 -5.39 13.77
N ASN A 144 -7.18 -5.64 13.01
CA ASN A 144 -5.91 -6.08 13.58
C ASN A 144 -5.23 -5.00 14.44
N MET A 145 -5.37 -3.73 14.08
CA MET A 145 -4.85 -2.63 14.91
C MET A 145 -5.61 -2.53 16.24
N GLU A 146 -6.91 -2.77 16.27
CA GLU A 146 -7.69 -2.81 17.53
C GLU A 146 -7.26 -3.98 18.43
N LEU A 147 -6.95 -5.14 17.85
CA LEU A 147 -6.50 -6.32 18.60
C LEU A 147 -5.12 -6.16 19.26
N VAL A 148 -4.24 -5.34 18.68
CA VAL A 148 -2.85 -5.14 19.14
C VAL A 148 -2.68 -3.81 19.88
N GLY A 149 -3.68 -2.93 19.82
CA GLY A 149 -3.62 -1.53 20.27
C GLY A 149 -3.66 -1.28 21.78
N ASP A 150 -3.54 -2.32 22.61
CA ASP A 150 -3.40 -2.22 24.07
C ASP A 150 -1.92 -2.20 24.50
#